data_AF-A0A0K9PV65-F1
#
_entry.id   AF-A0A0K9PV65-F1
#
_cell.length_a   1.000
_cell.length_b   1.000
_cell.length_c   1.000
_cell.angle_alpha   90.00
_cell.angle_beta   90.00
_cell.angle_gamma   90.00
#
_symmetry.space_group_name_H-M   'P 1'
#
loop_
_entity.id
_entity.type
_entity.pdbx_description
1 polymer ?
#
loop_
_entity_poly.entity_id
_entity_poly.type
_entity_poly.pdbx_seq_one_letter_code
_entity_poly.pdbx_strand_id
1 'polypeptide(L)'
;MVPRFRRASQLLQLLCRSGLNTMGGDTLMNTPMYCSTKLAKYGTWSTPTTPISKTTDFPSKYEVRLNDMFWSKPGSLSLPTNSPLRIEEPKYEGLKHLVFRLLLFYSKQSKSIRGANVMYQRIISQVDQPLIYDVFQLEKTFKTTFSLLVLHMWLVLRRLKEDGKEGVEFGQYLYEIYNHDVELRVSKAGVNLLLIKWMKELEKIFYGNIVAYDGAMRPDSKNDQLVEVVWRNIFSDDGSDTPNSAAAVPVNALSRYTRRESTCLSLTDKESIFSGNFMFTSLEKQNVLR
;
A
#
# COMPACT_ATOMS: atom_id res chain seq x y z
N MET A 1 26.01 5.04 1.72
CA MET A 1 24.69 5.10 2.38
C MET A 1 23.83 6.34 2.00
N VAL A 2 24.25 7.16 1.02
CA VAL A 2 23.58 8.42 0.59
C VAL A 2 22.62 8.33 -0.63
N PRO A 3 22.57 7.28 -1.49
CA PRO A 3 21.67 7.27 -2.66
C PRO A 3 20.17 7.14 -2.38
N ARG A 4 19.77 6.57 -1.22
CA ARG A 4 18.36 6.29 -0.88
C ARG A 4 17.57 7.57 -0.52
N PHE A 5 18.23 8.52 0.16
CA PHE A 5 17.63 9.80 0.59
C PHE A 5 17.14 10.70 -0.55
N ARG A 6 17.82 10.71 -1.71
CA ARG A 6 17.39 11.56 -2.85
C ARG A 6 16.10 11.06 -3.52
N ARG A 7 15.81 9.75 -3.48
CA ARG A 7 14.66 9.16 -4.21
C ARG A 7 13.35 9.27 -3.43
N ALA A 8 13.39 9.12 -2.11
CA ALA A 8 12.23 9.40 -1.25
C ALA A 8 11.81 10.88 -1.33
N SER A 9 12.78 11.79 -1.49
CA SER A 9 12.49 13.20 -1.77
C SER A 9 11.79 13.41 -3.13
N GLN A 10 12.16 12.65 -4.17
CA GLN A 10 11.46 12.66 -5.46
C GLN A 10 10.02 12.13 -5.35
N LEU A 11 9.77 11.07 -4.58
CA LEU A 11 8.42 10.55 -4.30
C LEU A 11 7.48 11.64 -3.78
N LEU A 12 7.94 12.39 -2.78
CA LEU A 12 7.13 13.40 -2.12
C LEU A 12 7.07 14.69 -2.94
N GLN A 13 8.09 15.00 -3.75
CA GLN A 13 8.02 16.06 -4.75
C GLN A 13 7.03 15.73 -5.87
N LEU A 14 6.95 14.47 -6.34
CA LEU A 14 5.97 14.02 -7.32
C LEU A 14 4.55 14.12 -6.75
N LEU A 15 4.36 13.65 -5.51
CA LEU A 15 3.11 13.83 -4.77
C LEU A 15 2.78 15.32 -4.60
N CYS A 16 3.73 16.20 -4.28
CA CYS A 16 3.47 17.65 -4.15
C CYS A 16 3.16 18.33 -5.49
N ARG A 17 3.88 17.98 -6.57
CA ARG A 17 3.68 18.56 -7.91
C ARG A 17 2.36 18.10 -8.56
N SER A 18 1.86 16.91 -8.24
CA SER A 18 0.55 16.44 -8.71
C SER A 18 -0.62 17.28 -8.19
N GLY A 19 -0.41 18.19 -7.23
CA GLY A 19 -1.40 19.16 -6.76
C GLY A 19 -1.23 20.59 -7.28
N LEU A 20 -0.20 20.91 -8.09
CA LEU A 20 0.15 22.31 -8.39
C LEU A 20 0.29 22.68 -9.88
N ASN A 21 0.26 21.74 -10.84
CA ASN A 21 0.47 22.11 -12.25
C ASN A 21 -0.73 21.77 -13.15
N THR A 22 -1.62 22.75 -13.32
CA THR A 22 -2.06 23.17 -14.65
C THR A 22 -1.03 24.16 -15.19
N MET A 23 -0.57 23.94 -16.43
CA MET A 23 0.36 24.74 -17.24
C MET A 23 1.85 24.33 -17.23
N GLY A 24 2.33 23.90 -18.41
CA GLY A 24 3.72 24.05 -18.85
C GLY A 24 4.58 22.79 -19.03
N GLY A 25 4.56 22.22 -20.24
CA GLY A 25 5.74 21.73 -21.00
C GLY A 25 6.60 20.55 -20.49
N ASP A 26 6.44 19.41 -21.17
CA ASP A 26 7.43 18.39 -21.62
C ASP A 26 8.78 18.29 -20.86
N THR A 27 9.21 17.16 -20.29
CA THR A 27 9.88 16.06 -21.02
C THR A 27 10.19 14.86 -20.08
N LEU A 28 9.25 14.37 -19.27
CA LEU A 28 9.51 13.21 -18.38
C LEU A 28 8.36 12.19 -18.22
N MET A 29 7.24 12.37 -18.91
CA MET A 29 6.07 11.50 -18.78
C MET A 29 5.44 11.28 -20.15
N ASN A 30 5.97 10.35 -20.95
CA ASN A 30 5.28 9.91 -22.18
C ASN A 30 5.44 8.42 -22.47
N THR A 31 5.43 7.62 -21.40
CA THR A 31 4.96 6.23 -21.49
C THR A 31 4.59 5.77 -20.08
N PRO A 32 3.31 5.55 -19.78
CA PRO A 32 2.94 5.04 -18.47
C PRO A 32 3.44 3.59 -18.36
N MET A 33 4.45 3.38 -17.52
CA MET A 33 5.06 2.07 -17.28
C MET A 33 4.22 1.35 -16.22
N TYR A 34 3.37 0.44 -16.66
CA TYR A 34 2.41 -0.26 -15.82
C TYR A 34 2.99 -1.50 -15.12
N CYS A 35 2.37 -1.85 -14.00
CA CYS A 35 2.70 -3.07 -13.25
C CYS A 35 2.50 -4.32 -14.13
N SER A 36 1.41 -4.35 -14.90
CA SER A 36 0.97 -5.46 -15.74
C SER A 36 1.96 -5.84 -16.85
N THR A 37 2.29 -4.92 -17.75
CA THR A 37 3.01 -5.23 -19.00
C THR A 37 4.45 -5.72 -18.80
N LYS A 38 5.11 -5.29 -17.72
CA LYS A 38 6.45 -5.79 -17.36
C LYS A 38 6.39 -7.02 -16.47
N LEU A 39 5.57 -7.04 -15.42
CA LEU A 39 5.51 -8.18 -14.50
C LEU A 39 4.85 -9.43 -15.11
N ALA A 40 4.06 -9.30 -16.18
CA ALA A 40 3.50 -10.45 -16.91
C ALA A 40 4.57 -11.38 -17.49
N LYS A 41 5.73 -10.85 -17.90
CA LYS A 41 6.89 -11.68 -18.34
C LYS A 41 7.52 -12.47 -17.20
N TYR A 42 7.13 -12.18 -15.97
CA TYR A 42 7.78 -12.60 -14.74
C TYR A 42 6.80 -13.32 -13.79
N GLY A 43 5.53 -13.42 -14.18
CA GLY A 43 4.46 -14.14 -13.47
C GLY A 43 4.62 -15.67 -13.48
N THR A 44 5.62 -16.21 -14.18
CA THR A 44 5.97 -17.64 -14.11
C THR A 44 6.84 -18.01 -12.91
N TRP A 45 7.19 -17.06 -12.03
CA TRP A 45 7.78 -17.38 -10.73
C TRP A 45 6.69 -17.79 -9.72
N SER A 46 6.18 -19.01 -9.90
CA SER A 46 5.60 -19.75 -8.79
C SER A 46 6.70 -20.04 -7.78
N THR A 47 6.55 -19.58 -6.54
CA THR A 47 7.20 -20.26 -5.41
C THR A 47 6.94 -21.77 -5.54
N PRO A 48 7.89 -22.66 -5.23
CA PRO A 48 7.65 -24.10 -5.30
C PRO A 48 6.47 -24.42 -4.38
N THR A 49 5.30 -24.54 -5.00
CA THR A 49 4.10 -25.03 -4.36
C THR A 49 4.24 -26.53 -4.46
N THR A 50 4.43 -27.16 -3.31
CA THR A 50 4.22 -28.60 -3.16
C THR A 50 2.95 -28.97 -3.95
N PRO A 51 2.98 -29.98 -4.83
CA PRO A 51 1.83 -30.26 -5.69
C PRO A 51 0.64 -30.62 -4.81
N ILE A 52 -0.32 -29.69 -4.69
CA ILE A 52 -1.63 -30.01 -4.15
C ILE A 52 -2.34 -30.77 -5.25
N SER A 53 -2.22 -32.09 -5.14
CA SER A 53 -3.04 -33.05 -5.85
C SER A 53 -4.51 -32.74 -5.63
N LYS A 54 -5.25 -32.62 -6.74
CA LYS A 54 -6.66 -32.99 -6.93
C LYS A 54 -7.67 -32.39 -5.93
N THR A 55 -8.57 -31.60 -6.51
CA THR A 55 -9.99 -31.43 -6.14
C THR A 55 -10.36 -32.05 -4.79
N THR A 56 -10.25 -31.24 -3.74
CA THR A 56 -11.00 -31.46 -2.51
C THR A 56 -11.99 -30.31 -2.44
N ASP A 57 -13.26 -30.65 -2.62
CA ASP A 57 -14.40 -29.79 -2.37
C ASP A 57 -14.29 -29.24 -0.94
N PHE A 58 -13.80 -28.01 -0.82
CA PHE A 58 -14.02 -27.23 0.39
C PHE A 58 -15.43 -26.67 0.29
N PRO A 59 -16.33 -26.94 1.26
CA PRO A 59 -17.64 -26.33 1.26
C PRO A 59 -17.46 -24.81 1.35
N SER A 60 -17.97 -24.11 0.34
CA SER A 60 -17.95 -22.65 0.20
C SER A 60 -18.70 -21.98 1.35
N LYS A 61 -18.06 -21.86 2.52
CA LYS A 61 -18.73 -21.32 3.72
C LYS A 61 -18.84 -19.78 3.72
N TYR A 62 -18.27 -19.10 2.73
CA TYR A 62 -18.34 -17.64 2.63
C TYR A 62 -18.64 -17.24 1.19
N GLU A 63 -19.92 -17.09 0.85
CA GLU A 63 -20.31 -16.41 -0.39
C GLU A 63 -20.02 -14.92 -0.20
N VAL A 64 -18.82 -14.47 -0.60
CA VAL A 64 -18.40 -13.08 -0.47
C VAL A 64 -19.26 -12.22 -1.40
N ARG A 65 -20.24 -11.50 -0.84
CA ARG A 65 -21.06 -10.53 -1.58
C ARG A 65 -20.31 -9.23 -1.81
N LEU A 66 -19.37 -9.25 -2.76
CA LEU A 66 -18.54 -8.10 -3.14
C LEU A 66 -19.34 -6.83 -3.45
N ASN A 67 -20.54 -6.99 -4.02
CA ASN A 67 -21.43 -5.88 -4.36
C ASN A 67 -21.97 -5.13 -3.13
N ASP A 68 -22.02 -5.76 -1.96
CA ASP A 68 -22.58 -5.19 -0.74
C ASP A 68 -21.49 -4.69 0.23
N MET A 69 -20.21 -4.91 -0.11
CA MET A 69 -19.09 -4.50 0.73
C MET A 69 -18.73 -3.01 0.56
N PHE A 70 -18.26 -2.41 1.66
CA PHE A 70 -17.69 -1.06 1.73
C PHE A 70 -18.68 0.11 1.51
N TRP A 71 -19.99 -0.13 1.63
CA TRP A 71 -21.01 0.94 1.58
C TRP A 71 -21.27 1.63 2.91
N SER A 72 -20.78 1.07 4.03
CA SER A 72 -20.88 1.72 5.34
C SER A 72 -20.17 3.08 5.34
N LYS A 73 -20.75 4.05 6.06
CA LYS A 73 -20.15 5.39 6.23
C LYS A 73 -18.67 5.28 6.64
N PRO A 74 -17.75 6.00 5.97
CA PRO A 74 -16.36 6.07 6.39
C PRO A 74 -16.22 6.60 7.83
N GLY A 75 -15.31 6.01 8.60
CA GLY A 75 -14.96 6.44 9.96
C GLY A 75 -13.45 6.34 10.21
N SER A 76 -12.98 6.88 11.34
CA SER A 76 -11.57 6.79 11.72
C SER A 76 -11.10 5.33 11.80
N LEU A 77 -9.87 5.07 11.36
CA LEU A 77 -9.18 3.78 11.48
C LEU A 77 -8.34 3.66 12.75
N SER A 78 -8.36 4.69 13.61
CA SER A 78 -7.65 4.71 14.89
C SER A 78 -8.03 3.49 15.74
N LEU A 79 -7.02 2.81 16.26
CA LEU A 79 -7.25 1.73 17.20
C LEU A 79 -7.84 2.27 18.51
N PRO A 80 -8.90 1.65 19.05
CA PRO A 80 -9.42 1.97 20.37
C PRO A 80 -8.33 1.91 21.44
N THR A 81 -8.43 2.75 22.47
CA THR A 81 -7.44 2.86 23.55
C THR A 81 -7.17 1.52 24.26
N ASN A 82 -8.19 0.65 24.34
CA ASN A 82 -8.11 -0.67 24.97
C ASN A 82 -7.73 -1.81 23.99
N SER A 83 -7.38 -1.51 22.74
CA SER A 83 -7.04 -2.53 21.77
C SER A 83 -5.70 -3.20 22.12
N PRO A 84 -5.62 -4.55 22.15
CA PRO A 84 -4.36 -5.26 22.39
C PRO A 84 -3.34 -5.06 21.25
N LEU A 85 -3.80 -4.53 20.11
CA LEU A 85 -2.94 -4.20 18.98
C LEU A 85 -2.31 -2.82 19.10
N ARG A 86 -2.71 -1.99 20.08
CA ARG A 86 -2.06 -0.68 20.28
C ARG A 86 -0.62 -0.87 20.71
N ILE A 87 0.22 0.01 20.20
CA ILE A 87 1.62 0.11 20.59
C ILE A 87 1.77 1.40 21.37
N GLU A 88 2.18 1.27 22.63
CA GLU A 88 2.50 2.38 23.50
C GLU A 88 4.01 2.66 23.42
N GLU A 89 4.39 3.93 23.34
CA GLU A 89 5.80 4.28 23.47
C GLU A 89 6.27 3.97 24.89
N PRO A 90 7.33 3.17 25.08
CA PRO A 90 7.83 2.86 26.41
C PRO A 90 8.33 4.14 27.09
N LYS A 91 7.73 4.47 28.24
CA LYS A 91 8.14 5.59 29.08
C LYS A 91 9.08 5.07 30.17
N TYR A 92 10.38 5.25 29.97
CA TYR A 92 11.37 4.93 30.99
C TYR A 92 11.50 6.10 31.98
N GLU A 93 11.61 5.78 33.27
CA GLU A 93 11.79 6.75 34.37
C GLU A 93 13.19 6.65 35.01
N GLY A 94 13.56 7.65 35.82
CA GLY A 94 14.80 7.69 36.59
C GLY A 94 16.08 7.61 35.75
N LEU A 95 17.06 6.83 36.20
CA LEU A 95 18.35 6.68 35.51
C LEU A 95 18.19 6.11 34.10
N LYS A 96 17.22 5.20 33.89
CA LYS A 96 16.93 4.65 32.55
C LYS A 96 16.47 5.75 31.60
N HIS A 97 15.64 6.69 32.06
CA HIS A 97 15.25 7.85 31.26
C HIS A 97 16.46 8.64 30.77
N LEU A 98 17.39 8.94 31.69
CA LEU A 98 18.60 9.71 31.39
C LEU A 98 19.47 8.99 30.35
N VAL A 99 19.71 7.69 30.54
CA VAL A 99 20.50 6.87 29.60
C VAL A 99 19.84 6.83 28.21
N PHE A 100 18.55 6.54 28.12
CA PHE A 100 17.84 6.50 26.84
C PHE A 100 17.78 7.88 26.16
N ARG A 101 17.69 8.96 26.95
CA ARG A 101 17.77 10.33 26.44
C ARG A 101 19.15 10.63 25.84
N LEU A 102 20.23 10.24 26.52
CA LEU A 102 21.60 10.38 26.02
C LEU A 102 21.83 9.56 24.73
N LEU A 103 21.25 8.37 24.64
CA LEU A 103 21.29 7.51 23.45
C LEU A 103 20.32 7.96 22.34
N LEU A 104 19.78 9.17 22.41
CA LEU A 104 18.86 9.77 21.42
C LEU A 104 17.57 8.97 21.17
N PHE A 105 17.19 8.05 22.07
CA PHE A 105 15.99 7.21 21.92
C PHE A 105 14.70 8.02 21.78
N TYR A 106 14.63 9.15 22.48
CA TYR A 106 13.49 10.08 22.47
C TYR A 106 13.61 11.19 21.42
N SER A 107 14.64 11.15 20.56
CA SER A 107 14.76 12.11 19.45
C SER A 107 13.58 11.96 18.47
N LYS A 108 13.22 13.06 17.80
CA LYS A 108 12.16 13.07 16.77
C LYS A 108 12.40 11.99 15.71
N GLN A 109 13.64 11.86 15.25
CA GLN A 109 14.05 10.86 14.27
C GLN A 109 13.82 9.43 14.77
N SER A 110 14.29 9.09 15.98
CA SER A 110 14.10 7.74 16.53
C SER A 110 12.63 7.39 16.73
N LYS A 111 11.80 8.36 17.16
CA LYS A 111 10.34 8.19 17.24
C LYS A 111 9.72 7.94 15.87
N SER A 112 10.05 8.75 14.87
CA SER A 112 9.55 8.59 13.50
C SER A 112 9.93 7.25 12.88
N ILE A 113 11.16 6.78 13.08
CA ILE A 113 11.59 5.46 12.59
C ILE A 113 10.77 4.33 13.23
N ARG A 114 10.51 4.39 14.54
CA ARG A 114 9.66 3.38 15.20
C ARG A 114 8.22 3.44 14.71
N GLY A 115 7.63 4.64 14.64
CA GLY A 115 6.29 4.84 14.11
C GLY A 115 6.16 4.33 12.67
N ALA A 116 7.13 4.63 11.81
CA ALA A 116 7.15 4.17 10.42
C ALA A 116 7.26 2.63 10.32
N ASN A 117 8.04 2.00 11.20
CA ASN A 117 8.08 0.53 11.29
C ASN A 117 6.71 -0.04 11.64
N VAL A 118 6.05 0.49 12.69
CA VAL A 118 4.71 0.03 13.07
C VAL A 118 3.72 0.22 11.93
N MET A 119 3.73 1.40 11.30
CA MET A 119 2.86 1.71 10.16
C MET A 119 3.08 0.73 9.01
N TYR A 120 4.33 0.41 8.68
CA TYR A 120 4.64 -0.58 7.66
C TYR A 120 4.14 -1.98 8.05
N GLN A 121 4.24 -2.35 9.33
CA GLN A 121 3.64 -3.59 9.85
C GLN A 121 2.12 -3.62 9.63
N ARG A 122 1.41 -2.47 9.76
CA ARG A 122 -0.03 -2.40 9.43
C ARG A 122 -0.30 -2.67 7.96
N ILE A 123 0.52 -2.10 7.07
CA ILE A 123 0.41 -2.33 5.62
C ILE A 123 0.58 -3.81 5.28
N ILE A 124 1.68 -4.43 5.72
CA ILE A 124 1.92 -5.85 5.40
C ILE A 124 0.90 -6.75 6.09
N SER A 125 0.42 -6.40 7.29
CA SER A 125 -0.61 -7.18 7.97
C SER A 125 -1.93 -7.22 7.21
N GLN A 126 -2.21 -6.22 6.36
CA GLN A 126 -3.38 -6.20 5.48
C GLN A 126 -3.10 -6.94 4.16
N VAL A 127 -1.92 -6.74 3.57
CA VAL A 127 -1.59 -7.28 2.25
C VAL A 127 -1.23 -8.77 2.27
N ASP A 128 -0.62 -9.26 3.35
CA ASP A 128 -0.20 -10.66 3.45
C ASP A 128 -1.33 -11.58 3.96
N GLN A 129 -2.48 -11.03 4.39
CA GLN A 129 -3.66 -11.79 4.77
C GLN A 129 -4.26 -12.56 3.58
N PRO A 130 -4.54 -13.87 3.69
CA PRO A 130 -5.17 -14.64 2.60
C PRO A 130 -6.50 -14.03 2.12
N LEU A 131 -7.28 -13.48 3.04
CA LEU A 131 -8.61 -12.95 2.76
C LEU A 131 -8.64 -11.83 1.72
N ILE A 132 -7.59 -11.00 1.60
CA ILE A 132 -7.59 -9.94 0.57
C ILE A 132 -7.56 -10.53 -0.85
N TYR A 133 -6.90 -11.68 -1.01
CA TYR A 133 -6.84 -12.39 -2.28
C TYR A 133 -8.17 -13.07 -2.58
N ASP A 134 -8.75 -13.74 -1.58
CA ASP A 134 -10.01 -14.45 -1.72
C ASP A 134 -11.18 -13.48 -1.99
N VAL A 135 -11.29 -12.41 -1.19
CA VAL A 135 -12.36 -11.41 -1.33
C VAL A 135 -12.30 -10.75 -2.70
N PHE A 136 -11.13 -10.27 -3.13
CA PHE A 136 -11.01 -9.58 -4.41
C PHE A 136 -10.75 -10.52 -5.59
N GLN A 137 -10.87 -11.84 -5.42
CA GLN A 137 -10.67 -12.85 -6.48
C GLN A 137 -9.32 -12.67 -7.20
N LEU A 138 -8.28 -12.39 -6.44
CA LEU A 138 -6.91 -12.24 -6.93
C LEU A 138 -6.14 -13.52 -6.69
N GLU A 139 -5.40 -13.98 -7.69
CA GLU A 139 -4.40 -15.03 -7.47
C GLU A 139 -3.25 -14.48 -6.62
N LYS A 140 -2.81 -15.23 -5.60
CA LYS A 140 -1.68 -14.82 -4.75
C LYS A 140 -0.35 -15.07 -5.47
N THR A 141 0.12 -14.04 -6.18
CA THR A 141 1.41 -14.02 -6.90
C THR A 141 2.28 -12.88 -6.39
N PHE A 142 3.57 -12.87 -6.75
CA PHE A 142 4.45 -11.73 -6.44
C PHE A 142 3.90 -10.43 -7.03
N LYS A 143 3.37 -10.48 -8.26
CA LYS A 143 2.78 -9.33 -8.95
C LYS A 143 1.62 -8.74 -8.17
N THR A 144 0.61 -9.56 -7.83
CA THR A 144 -0.59 -9.08 -7.12
C THR A 144 -0.25 -8.60 -5.70
N THR A 145 0.64 -9.32 -5.00
CA THR A 145 1.16 -8.91 -3.68
C THR A 145 1.86 -7.55 -3.78
N PHE A 146 2.76 -7.37 -4.76
CA PHE A 146 3.46 -6.11 -4.99
C PHE A 146 2.49 -4.97 -5.32
N SER A 147 1.53 -5.18 -6.22
CA SER A 147 0.53 -4.16 -6.56
C SER A 147 -0.32 -3.75 -5.35
N LEU A 148 -0.72 -4.70 -4.49
CA LEU A 148 -1.44 -4.41 -3.25
C LEU A 148 -0.57 -3.66 -2.24
N LEU A 149 0.72 -3.99 -2.13
CA LEU A 149 1.68 -3.21 -1.32
C LEU A 149 1.78 -1.77 -1.82
N VAL A 150 1.91 -1.57 -3.14
CA VAL A 150 1.97 -0.23 -3.74
C VAL A 150 0.69 0.57 -3.47
N LEU A 151 -0.48 -0.05 -3.59
CA LEU A 151 -1.77 0.58 -3.31
C LEU A 151 -1.86 1.07 -1.85
N HIS A 152 -1.52 0.22 -0.88
CA HIS A 152 -1.60 0.58 0.55
C HIS A 152 -0.52 1.58 0.94
N MET A 153 0.68 1.49 0.35
CA MET A 153 1.71 2.52 0.49
C MET A 153 1.22 3.88 -0.05
N TRP A 154 0.60 3.90 -1.22
CA TRP A 154 0.03 5.13 -1.78
C TRP A 154 -1.02 5.76 -0.85
N LEU A 155 -1.98 4.98 -0.34
CA LEU A 155 -3.01 5.44 0.59
C LEU A 155 -2.40 6.17 1.81
N VAL A 156 -1.38 5.55 2.41
CA VAL A 156 -0.71 6.09 3.61
C VAL A 156 0.16 7.30 3.28
N LEU A 157 0.91 7.27 2.19
CA LEU A 157 1.74 8.41 1.76
C LEU A 157 0.89 9.63 1.40
N ARG A 158 -0.27 9.40 0.77
CA ARG A 158 -1.26 10.46 0.49
C ARG A 158 -1.75 11.09 1.78
N ARG A 159 -2.08 10.31 2.80
CA ARG A 159 -2.51 10.82 4.12
C ARG A 159 -1.38 11.57 4.83
N LEU A 160 -0.15 11.05 4.82
CA LEU A 160 1.00 11.71 5.45
C LEU A 160 1.31 13.07 4.80
N LYS A 161 1.12 13.20 3.49
CA LYS A 161 1.34 14.45 2.76
C LYS A 161 0.48 15.60 3.32
N GLU A 162 -0.71 15.32 3.84
CA GLU A 162 -1.61 16.31 4.44
C GLU A 162 -1.02 16.94 5.71
N ASP A 163 -0.09 16.26 6.39
CA ASP A 163 0.64 16.75 7.56
C ASP A 163 1.91 17.57 7.20
N GLY A 164 2.03 17.98 5.93
CA GLY A 164 3.08 18.89 5.45
C GLY A 164 4.49 18.32 5.58
N LYS A 165 5.46 19.18 5.94
CA LYS A 165 6.89 18.82 6.00
C LYS A 165 7.16 17.64 6.95
N GLU A 166 6.42 17.55 8.05
CA GLU A 166 6.61 16.48 9.02
C GLU A 166 6.16 15.12 8.46
N GLY A 167 5.02 15.07 7.78
CA GLY A 167 4.56 13.85 7.11
C GLY A 167 5.44 13.46 5.92
N VAL A 168 6.02 14.44 5.21
CA VAL A 168 7.06 14.21 4.19
C VAL A 168 8.29 13.54 4.82
N GLU A 169 8.84 14.08 5.91
CA GLU A 169 9.97 13.47 6.63
C GLU A 169 9.64 12.04 7.10
N PHE A 170 8.44 11.84 7.67
CA PHE A 170 8.00 10.52 8.12
C PHE A 170 7.86 9.51 6.96
N GLY A 171 7.27 9.94 5.84
CA GLY A 171 7.10 9.13 4.65
C GLY A 171 8.41 8.64 4.05
N GLN A 172 9.53 9.37 4.26
CA GLN A 172 10.86 8.90 3.85
C GLN A 172 11.29 7.66 4.63
N TYR A 173 11.13 7.66 5.96
CA TYR A 173 11.43 6.48 6.78
C TYR A 173 10.55 5.29 6.39
N LEU A 174 9.25 5.52 6.14
CA LEU A 174 8.33 4.49 5.67
C LEU A 174 8.77 3.88 4.34
N TYR A 175 9.16 4.72 3.37
CA TYR A 175 9.61 4.28 2.05
C TYR A 175 10.93 3.49 2.10
N GLU A 176 11.84 3.83 3.02
CA GLU A 176 13.07 3.07 3.23
C GLU A 176 12.79 1.66 3.76
N ILE A 177 11.88 1.54 4.73
CA ILE A 177 11.44 0.25 5.28
C ILE A 177 10.77 -0.60 4.18
N TYR A 178 9.85 0.00 3.42
CA TYR A 178 9.21 -0.63 2.27
C TYR A 178 10.22 -1.14 1.23
N ASN A 179 11.19 -0.31 0.84
CA ASN A 179 12.19 -0.73 -0.14
C ASN A 179 13.04 -1.90 0.33
N HIS A 180 13.38 -1.92 1.62
CA HIS A 180 14.13 -3.02 2.20
C HIS A 180 13.31 -4.32 2.16
N ASP A 181 12.02 -4.27 2.52
CA ASP A 181 11.14 -5.43 2.41
C ASP A 181 10.97 -5.93 0.96
N VAL A 182 10.75 -5.03 0.00
CA VAL A 182 10.66 -5.39 -1.42
C VAL A 182 11.96 -6.03 -1.91
N GLU A 183 13.12 -5.50 -1.53
CA GLU A 183 14.42 -6.08 -1.84
C GLU A 183 14.54 -7.53 -1.31
N LEU A 184 14.11 -7.76 -0.06
CA LEU A 184 14.07 -9.11 0.53
C LEU A 184 13.09 -10.04 -0.19
N ARG A 185 11.90 -9.56 -0.57
CA ARG A 185 10.91 -10.35 -1.32
C ARG A 185 11.43 -10.75 -2.69
N VAL A 186 12.08 -9.83 -3.42
CA VAL A 186 12.72 -10.12 -4.72
C VAL A 186 13.88 -11.10 -4.57
N SER A 187 14.70 -10.94 -3.53
CA SER A 187 15.81 -11.85 -3.25
C SER A 187 15.31 -13.28 -2.97
N LYS A 188 14.25 -13.41 -2.17
CA LYS A 188 13.58 -14.69 -1.88
C LYS A 188 12.94 -15.34 -3.11
N ALA A 189 12.47 -14.53 -4.07
CA ALA A 189 11.94 -15.03 -5.35
C ALA A 189 13.04 -15.56 -6.30
N GLY A 190 14.31 -15.55 -5.89
CA GLY A 190 15.42 -16.20 -6.61
C GLY A 190 16.13 -15.32 -7.64
N VAL A 191 15.91 -13.99 -7.62
CA VAL A 191 16.38 -13.09 -8.68
C VAL A 191 17.62 -12.26 -8.29
N ASN A 192 18.53 -12.87 -7.53
CA ASN A 192 19.68 -12.20 -6.92
C ASN A 192 20.66 -11.59 -7.95
N LEU A 193 20.91 -12.27 -9.08
CA LEU A 193 21.86 -11.82 -10.11
C LEU A 193 21.44 -10.51 -10.80
N LEU A 194 20.15 -10.21 -10.83
CA LEU A 194 19.59 -9.04 -11.50
C LEU A 194 18.93 -8.06 -10.52
N LEU A 195 19.11 -8.23 -9.20
CA LEU A 195 18.38 -7.51 -8.15
C LEU A 195 18.38 -5.99 -8.37
N ILE A 196 19.51 -5.40 -8.76
CA ILE A 196 19.62 -3.96 -9.03
C ILE A 196 18.71 -3.53 -10.20
N LYS A 197 18.65 -4.33 -11.26
CA LYS A 197 17.78 -4.07 -12.42
C LYS A 197 16.31 -4.18 -12.01
N TRP A 198 15.97 -5.20 -11.23
CA TRP A 198 14.64 -5.41 -10.69
C TRP A 198 14.16 -4.29 -9.80
N MET A 199 14.97 -3.90 -8.82
CA MET A 199 14.62 -2.80 -7.91
C MET A 199 14.39 -1.49 -8.67
N LYS A 200 15.17 -1.22 -9.73
CA LYS A 200 14.92 -0.05 -10.61
C LYS A 200 13.60 -0.14 -11.37
N GLU A 201 13.20 -1.33 -11.82
CA GLU A 201 11.93 -1.52 -12.53
C GLU A 201 10.74 -1.44 -11.58
N LEU A 202 10.81 -2.09 -10.42
CA LEU A 202 9.78 -2.00 -9.37
C LEU A 202 9.62 -0.56 -8.86
N GLU A 203 10.71 0.18 -8.71
CA GLU A 203 10.67 1.61 -8.35
C GLU A 203 9.94 2.45 -9.41
N LYS A 204 10.18 2.19 -10.71
CA LYS A 204 9.43 2.87 -11.79
C LYS A 204 7.95 2.56 -11.74
N ILE A 205 7.59 1.29 -11.54
CA ILE A 205 6.21 0.85 -11.42
C ILE A 205 5.55 1.52 -10.21
N PHE A 206 6.23 1.56 -9.06
CA PHE A 206 5.75 2.22 -7.86
C PHE A 206 5.40 3.69 -8.13
N TYR A 207 6.32 4.48 -8.69
CA TYR A 207 6.03 5.89 -8.98
C TYR A 207 4.93 6.09 -10.04
N GLY A 208 4.91 5.26 -11.08
CA GLY A 208 3.84 5.29 -12.09
C GLY A 208 2.46 5.05 -11.49
N ASN A 209 2.36 4.10 -10.55
CA ASN A 209 1.13 3.82 -9.81
C ASN A 209 0.71 4.99 -8.92
N ILE A 210 1.65 5.59 -8.17
CA ILE A 210 1.37 6.75 -7.30
C ILE A 210 0.72 7.88 -8.11
N VAL A 211 1.29 8.22 -9.27
CA VAL A 211 0.75 9.26 -10.16
C VAL A 211 -0.62 8.87 -10.72
N ALA A 212 -0.80 7.60 -11.12
CA ALA A 212 -2.06 7.12 -11.66
C ALA A 212 -3.19 7.14 -10.61
N TYR A 213 -2.92 6.68 -9.38
CA TYR A 213 -3.91 6.71 -8.30
C TYR A 213 -4.25 8.14 -7.87
N ASP A 214 -3.24 9.02 -7.73
CA ASP A 214 -3.49 10.43 -7.44
C ASP A 214 -4.35 11.09 -8.51
N GLY A 215 -4.05 10.84 -9.78
CA GLY A 215 -4.79 11.37 -10.93
C GLY A 215 -6.22 10.86 -11.01
N ALA A 216 -6.49 9.62 -10.58
CA ALA A 216 -7.84 9.04 -10.54
C ALA A 216 -8.67 9.47 -9.32
N MET A 217 -8.03 10.07 -8.32
CA MET A 217 -8.63 10.49 -7.06
C MET A 217 -8.74 12.01 -6.93
N ARG A 218 -8.65 12.74 -8.04
CA ARG A 218 -8.90 14.18 -8.05
C ARG A 218 -10.41 14.45 -8.13
N PRO A 219 -10.87 15.62 -7.64
CA PRO A 219 -12.30 15.96 -7.71
C PRO A 219 -12.85 16.08 -9.13
N ASP A 220 -12.01 16.42 -10.10
CA ASP A 220 -12.33 16.59 -11.53
C ASP A 220 -12.24 15.27 -12.33
N SER A 221 -11.78 14.19 -11.70
CA SER A 221 -11.70 12.87 -12.31
C SER A 221 -13.07 12.28 -12.59
N LYS A 222 -13.19 11.53 -13.70
CA LYS A 222 -14.39 10.71 -13.97
C LYS A 222 -14.57 9.66 -12.87
N ASN A 223 -15.81 9.34 -12.52
CA ASN A 223 -16.11 8.36 -11.45
C ASN A 223 -15.42 7.01 -11.66
N ASP A 224 -15.33 6.56 -12.91
CA ASP A 224 -14.79 5.25 -13.29
C ASP A 224 -13.26 5.24 -13.45
N GLN A 225 -12.59 6.40 -13.40
CA GLN A 225 -11.14 6.48 -13.62
C GLN A 225 -10.34 5.67 -12.59
N LEU A 226 -10.82 5.58 -11.36
CA LEU A 226 -10.18 4.73 -10.35
C LEU A 226 -10.34 3.25 -10.68
N VAL A 227 -11.50 2.84 -11.20
CA VAL A 227 -11.78 1.46 -11.61
C VAL A 227 -10.83 1.05 -12.72
N GLU A 228 -10.62 1.91 -13.72
CA GLU A 228 -9.66 1.70 -14.81
C GLU A 228 -8.22 1.58 -14.29
N VAL A 229 -7.80 2.46 -13.37
CA VAL A 229 -6.44 2.43 -12.80
C VAL A 229 -6.22 1.19 -11.94
N VAL A 230 -7.20 0.80 -11.11
CA VAL A 230 -7.16 -0.40 -10.27
C VAL A 230 -7.11 -1.65 -11.15
N TRP A 231 -7.95 -1.73 -12.18
CA TRP A 231 -7.94 -2.81 -13.15
C TRP A 231 -6.55 -2.98 -13.77
N ARG A 232 -6.02 -1.92 -14.38
CA ARG A 232 -4.76 -1.96 -15.12
C ARG A 232 -3.55 -2.32 -14.25
N ASN A 233 -3.54 -1.89 -12.99
CA ASN A 233 -2.39 -2.08 -12.11
C ASN A 233 -2.43 -3.37 -11.27
N ILE A 234 -3.63 -3.89 -10.98
CA ILE A 234 -3.80 -5.02 -10.05
C ILE A 234 -4.32 -6.27 -10.77
N PHE A 235 -5.34 -6.13 -11.62
CA PHE A 235 -6.09 -7.25 -12.19
C PHE A 235 -5.65 -7.62 -13.61
N SER A 236 -5.25 -6.65 -14.41
CA SER A 236 -4.90 -6.86 -15.81
C SER A 236 -3.51 -7.50 -15.93
N ASP A 237 -3.40 -8.60 -16.68
CA ASP A 237 -2.12 -9.23 -17.01
C ASP A 237 -1.47 -8.57 -18.23
N ASP A 238 -2.26 -8.21 -19.23
CA ASP A 238 -1.81 -7.59 -20.47
C ASP A 238 -1.78 -6.06 -20.43
N GLY A 239 -2.34 -5.45 -19.38
CA GLY A 239 -2.49 -4.00 -19.25
C GLY A 239 -3.61 -3.42 -20.10
N SER A 240 -4.54 -4.25 -20.59
CA SER A 240 -5.77 -3.80 -21.26
C SER A 240 -6.51 -2.74 -20.44
N ASP A 241 -7.15 -1.79 -21.13
CA ASP A 241 -7.83 -0.66 -20.48
C ASP A 241 -9.23 -1.00 -19.94
N THR A 242 -9.83 -2.12 -20.40
CA THR A 242 -11.20 -2.49 -20.03
C THR A 242 -11.23 -3.76 -19.18
N PRO A 243 -11.92 -3.73 -18.02
CA PRO A 243 -12.15 -4.93 -17.23
C PRO A 243 -12.84 -6.01 -18.06
N ASN A 244 -12.32 -7.24 -18.00
CA ASN A 244 -13.08 -8.37 -18.52
C ASN A 244 -14.36 -8.55 -17.68
N SER A 245 -15.39 -9.16 -18.25
CA SER A 245 -16.69 -9.28 -17.58
C SER A 245 -16.63 -10.05 -16.25
N ALA A 246 -15.67 -10.96 -16.08
CA ALA A 246 -15.49 -11.74 -14.85
C ALA A 246 -14.88 -10.92 -13.69
N ALA A 247 -13.99 -9.96 -14.01
CA ALA A 247 -13.29 -9.15 -13.03
C ALA A 247 -14.00 -7.83 -12.70
N ALA A 248 -15.07 -7.48 -13.43
CA ALA A 248 -15.79 -6.23 -13.22
C ALA A 248 -16.25 -6.05 -11.75
N VAL A 249 -16.81 -7.10 -11.14
CA VAL A 249 -17.28 -7.06 -9.74
C VAL A 249 -16.12 -6.85 -8.74
N PRO A 250 -15.05 -7.67 -8.72
CA PRO A 250 -13.96 -7.49 -7.77
C PRO A 250 -13.16 -6.18 -7.98
N VAL A 251 -12.98 -5.72 -9.22
CA VAL A 251 -12.31 -4.43 -9.50
C VAL A 251 -13.12 -3.27 -8.91
N ASN A 252 -14.43 -3.28 -9.12
CA ASN A 252 -15.32 -2.26 -8.55
C ASN A 252 -15.29 -2.30 -7.01
N ALA A 253 -15.29 -3.49 -6.41
CA ALA A 253 -15.19 -3.63 -4.96
C ALA A 253 -13.85 -3.12 -4.42
N LEU A 254 -12.71 -3.44 -5.06
CA LEU A 254 -11.41 -2.93 -4.64
C LEU A 254 -11.29 -1.42 -4.82
N SER A 255 -11.93 -0.87 -5.86
CA SER A 255 -12.02 0.58 -6.07
C SER A 255 -12.85 1.27 -4.98
N ARG A 256 -13.98 0.67 -4.57
CA ARG A 256 -14.78 1.14 -3.42
C ARG A 256 -13.97 1.09 -2.13
N TYR A 257 -13.30 -0.04 -1.85
CA TYR A 257 -12.38 -0.19 -0.72
C TYR A 257 -11.33 0.92 -0.74
N THR A 258 -10.68 1.16 -1.89
CA THR A 258 -9.63 2.18 -2.05
C THR A 258 -10.14 3.60 -1.72
N ARG A 259 -11.30 4.00 -2.27
CA ARG A 259 -11.91 5.31 -1.94
C ARG A 259 -12.24 5.41 -0.47
N ARG A 260 -12.87 4.36 0.08
CA ARG A 260 -13.29 4.31 1.46
C ARG A 260 -12.10 4.41 2.42
N GLU A 261 -11.06 3.60 2.21
CA GLU A 261 -9.84 3.64 3.04
C GLU A 261 -9.14 4.99 2.95
N SER A 262 -9.11 5.63 1.77
CA SER A 262 -8.58 6.98 1.64
C SER A 262 -9.35 7.98 2.51
N THR A 263 -10.69 7.90 2.54
CA THR A 263 -11.52 8.76 3.41
C THR A 263 -11.35 8.40 4.89
N CYS A 264 -11.25 7.12 5.22
CA CYS A 264 -11.07 6.68 6.60
C CYS A 264 -9.70 7.11 7.17
N LEU A 265 -8.65 7.05 6.36
CA LEU A 265 -7.34 7.56 6.72
C LEU A 265 -7.35 9.08 6.92
N SER A 266 -8.06 9.86 6.09
CA SER A 266 -8.17 11.31 6.29
C SER A 266 -8.96 11.68 7.56
N LEU A 267 -9.91 10.84 7.97
CA LEU A 267 -10.63 10.98 9.25
C LEU A 267 -9.83 10.48 10.46
N THR A 268 -8.70 9.81 10.25
CA THR A 268 -7.86 9.30 11.33
C THR A 268 -6.92 10.40 11.82
N ASP A 269 -6.86 10.57 13.14
CA ASP A 269 -6.08 11.62 13.76
C ASP A 269 -4.57 11.44 13.53
N LYS A 270 -3.85 12.56 13.57
CA LYS A 270 -2.40 12.60 13.30
C LYS A 270 -1.61 11.71 14.26
N GLU A 271 -1.96 11.68 15.54
CA GLU A 271 -1.23 10.91 16.54
C GLU A 271 -1.31 9.41 16.22
N SER A 272 -2.52 8.91 15.96
CA SER A 272 -2.76 7.51 15.55
C SER A 272 -2.03 7.14 14.27
N ILE A 273 -2.00 8.03 13.27
CA ILE A 273 -1.23 7.82 12.03
C ILE A 273 0.26 7.72 12.35
N PHE A 274 0.85 8.73 13.00
CA PHE A 274 2.30 8.79 13.23
C PHE A 274 2.82 7.70 14.19
N SER A 275 2.01 7.25 15.14
CA SER A 275 2.37 6.13 16.01
C SER A 275 2.11 4.76 15.39
N GLY A 276 1.40 4.69 14.25
CA GLY A 276 0.94 3.45 13.63
C GLY A 276 -0.18 2.74 14.43
N ASN A 277 -0.91 3.47 15.27
CA ASN A 277 -2.04 2.98 16.05
C ASN A 277 -3.35 3.06 15.25
N PHE A 278 -3.34 2.50 14.04
CA PHE A 278 -4.51 2.35 13.19
C PHE A 278 -4.50 0.96 12.54
N MET A 279 -5.64 0.53 12.01
CA MET A 279 -5.75 -0.69 11.20
C MET A 279 -6.60 -0.40 9.97
N PHE A 280 -6.21 -0.93 8.81
CA PHE A 280 -7.09 -0.93 7.64
C PHE A 280 -8.39 -1.67 7.94
N THR A 281 -9.44 -1.38 7.17
CA THR A 281 -10.73 -2.06 7.33
C THR A 281 -10.55 -3.58 7.21
N SER A 282 -10.94 -4.29 8.27
CA SER A 282 -10.90 -5.75 8.30
C SER A 282 -11.86 -6.35 7.26
N LEU A 283 -11.34 -7.27 6.47
CA LEU A 283 -12.10 -7.99 5.45
C LEU A 283 -12.91 -9.15 6.05
N GLU A 284 -12.59 -9.61 7.27
CA GLU A 284 -13.35 -10.63 8.00
C GLU A 284 -14.74 -10.11 8.41
N LYS A 285 -14.81 -8.88 8.96
CA LYS A 285 -16.04 -8.32 9.52
C LYS A 285 -17.05 -7.88 8.46
N GLN A 286 -16.61 -7.66 7.23
CA GLN A 286 -17.49 -7.33 6.11
C GLN A 286 -18.24 -8.57 5.57
N ASN A 287 -17.83 -9.79 5.96
CA ASN A 287 -18.54 -11.03 5.64
C ASN A 287 -19.76 -11.30 6.55
N VAL A 288 -19.99 -10.47 7.58
CA VAL A 288 -20.97 -10.77 8.65
C VAL A 288 -22.11 -9.74 8.72
N LEU A 289 -22.16 -8.76 7.81
CA LEU A 289 -23.24 -7.77 7.84
C LEU A 289 -24.41 -8.16 6.92
N ARG A 290 -25.34 -8.87 7.59
CA ARG A 290 -26.76 -9.17 7.30
C ARG A 290 -27.08 -10.24 6.26
#